data_AF-A0A9E2U8G7-F1
#
_entry.id   AF-A0A9E2U8G7-F1
#
_cell.length_a   1.000
_cell.length_b   1.000
_cell.length_c   1.000
_cell.angle_alpha   90.00
_cell.angle_beta   90.00
_cell.angle_gamma   90.00
#
_symmetry.space_group_name_H-M   'P 1'
#
loop_
_entity.id
_entity.type
_entity.pdbx_description
1 polymer ?
#
loop_
_entity_poly.entity_id
_entity_poly.type
_entity_poly.pdbx_seq_one_letter_code
_entity_poly.pdbx_strand_id
1 'polypeptide(L)' 'MNDGPPDAASTAQDVDVLQAKEVWSEYRLADGTVLRIKPVMITISRIDGEHTIEGDPVYNMKSTLVTDVRAPQELKKSA' A
#
# COMPACT_ATOMS: atom_id res chain seq x y z
N MET A 1 -25.66 24.28 -25.42
CA MET A 1 -24.51 23.87 -24.62
C MET A 1 -25.00 23.67 -23.20
N ASN A 2 -24.87 22.47 -22.64
CA ASN A 2 -25.23 22.19 -21.25
C ASN A 2 -23.94 22.33 -20.43
N ASP A 3 -23.69 23.53 -19.91
CA ASP A 3 -22.63 23.74 -18.93
C ASP A 3 -23.17 23.23 -17.58
N GLY A 4 -23.09 21.92 -17.40
CA GLY A 4 -23.26 21.31 -16.07
C GLY A 4 -22.25 21.92 -15.10
N PRO A 5 -22.58 22.03 -13.80
CA PRO A 5 -21.65 22.57 -12.82
C PRO A 5 -20.33 21.80 -12.89
N PRO A 6 -19.18 22.47 -12.74
CA PRO A 6 -17.89 21.80 -12.78
C PRO A 6 -17.94 20.67 -11.76
N ASP A 7 -17.64 19.44 -12.20
CA ASP A 7 -17.49 18.27 -11.33
C ASP A 7 -16.81 18.74 -10.05
N ALA A 8 -17.54 18.69 -8.92
CA ALA A 8 -16.99 19.05 -7.64
C ALA A 8 -15.83 18.07 -7.43
N ALA A 9 -14.60 18.52 -7.68
CA ALA A 9 -13.42 17.69 -7.58
C ALA A 9 -13.46 17.05 -6.21
N SER A 10 -13.60 15.72 -6.17
CA SER A 10 -13.74 15.02 -4.92
C SER A 10 -12.51 15.32 -4.05
N THR A 11 -12.76 15.87 -2.87
CA THR A 11 -11.72 16.30 -1.95
C THR A 11 -11.28 15.11 -1.11
N ALA A 12 -9.99 14.81 -1.11
CA ALA A 12 -9.42 13.79 -0.25
C ALA A 12 -9.00 14.43 1.09
N GLN A 13 -9.44 13.84 2.20
CA GLN A 13 -9.06 14.26 3.55
C GLN A 13 -8.09 13.24 4.15
N ASP A 14 -6.91 13.69 4.57
CA ASP A 14 -5.95 12.84 5.29
C ASP A 14 -6.53 12.35 6.63
N VAL A 15 -6.28 11.09 6.93
CA VAL A 15 -6.78 10.41 8.12
C VAL A 15 -5.60 9.91 8.95
N ASP A 16 -5.56 10.33 10.21
CA ASP A 16 -4.51 9.91 11.14
C ASP A 16 -4.61 8.42 11.48
N VAL A 17 -3.46 7.74 11.43
CA VAL A 17 -3.34 6.34 11.85
C VAL A 17 -3.06 6.30 13.35
N LEU A 18 -4.05 5.87 14.13
CA LEU A 18 -3.90 5.76 15.59
C LEU A 18 -3.09 4.53 16.02
N GLN A 19 -3.14 3.46 15.24
CA GLN A 19 -2.42 2.21 15.49
C GLN A 19 -2.17 1.46 14.18
N ALA A 20 -0.98 0.86 14.05
CA ALA A 20 -0.62 0.00 12.92
C ALA A 20 0.06 -1.29 13.39
N LYS A 21 -0.18 -2.39 12.68
CA LYS A 21 0.55 -3.66 12.85
C LYS A 21 1.18 -4.06 11.52
N GLU A 22 2.44 -3.68 11.34
CA GLU A 22 3.20 -3.94 10.13
C GLU A 22 4.26 -5.01 10.39
N VAL A 23 3.98 -6.22 9.90
CA VAL A 23 4.82 -7.40 10.15
C VAL A 23 5.48 -7.88 8.87
N TRP A 24 6.60 -8.59 9.03
CA TRP A 24 7.27 -9.25 7.91
C TRP A 24 6.49 -10.49 7.49
N SER A 25 6.20 -10.59 6.20
CA SER A 25 5.87 -11.85 5.53
C SER A 25 7.15 -12.49 5.02
N GLU A 26 7.35 -13.78 5.33
CA GLU A 26 8.56 -14.52 4.93
C GLU A 26 8.19 -15.68 3.99
N TYR A 27 8.93 -15.81 2.90
CA TYR A 27 8.77 -16.84 1.88
C TYR A 27 10.08 -17.58 1.71
N ARG A 28 10.06 -18.91 1.85
CA ARG A 28 11.20 -19.79 1.55
C ARG A 28 11.03 -20.32 0.14
N LEU A 29 11.99 -20.04 -0.72
CA LEU A 29 11.98 -20.47 -2.11
C LEU A 29 12.71 -21.81 -2.28
N ALA A 30 12.45 -22.47 -3.40
CA ALA A 30 13.01 -23.80 -3.71
C ALA A 30 14.54 -23.78 -3.85
N ASP A 31 15.13 -22.62 -4.19
CA ASP A 31 16.58 -22.42 -4.30
C ASP A 31 17.26 -22.12 -2.94
N GLY A 32 16.51 -22.16 -1.83
CA GLY A 32 17.02 -21.85 -0.49
C GLY A 32 17.00 -20.36 -0.13
N THR A 33 16.59 -19.47 -1.06
CA THR A 33 16.42 -18.04 -0.77
C THR A 33 15.27 -17.82 0.21
N VAL A 34 15.48 -16.92 1.18
CA VAL A 34 14.39 -16.38 2.00
C VAL A 34 14.09 -14.95 1.55
N LEU A 35 12.89 -14.75 1.02
CA LEU A 35 12.34 -13.42 0.73
C LEU A 35 11.53 -12.93 1.91
N ARG A 36 11.78 -11.71 2.35
CA ARG A 36 11.02 -11.06 3.42
C ARG A 36 10.48 -9.74 2.89
N ILE A 37 9.18 -9.53 3.04
CA ILE A 37 8.53 -8.29 2.64
C ILE A 37 7.73 -7.73 3.81
N LYS A 38 7.76 -6.41 3.99
CA LYS A 38 6.93 -5.71 4.97
C LYS A 38 6.28 -4.51 4.28
N PRO A 39 4.95 -4.52 4.11
CA PRO A 39 4.21 -3.32 3.74
C PRO A 39 4.28 -2.30 4.88
N VAL A 40 4.57 -1.06 4.53
CA VAL A 40 4.57 0.09 5.45
C VAL A 40 3.63 1.14 4.87
N MET A 41 2.62 1.53 5.64
CA MET A 41 1.67 2.57 5.25
C MET A 41 2.32 3.95 5.43
N ILE A 42 2.14 4.83 4.43
CA ILE A 42 2.69 6.18 4.43
C ILE A 42 1.58 7.19 4.68
N THR A 43 0.49 7.11 3.90
CA THR A 43 -0.68 7.99 4.04
C THR A 43 -1.98 7.23 3.79
N ILE A 44 -3.02 7.63 4.51
CA ILE A 44 -4.39 7.21 4.26
C ILE A 44 -5.21 8.49 4.11
N SER A 45 -5.98 8.61 3.04
CA SER A 45 -6.94 9.71 2.87
C SER A 45 -8.31 9.18 2.46
N ARG A 46 -9.37 9.68 3.09
CA ARG A 46 -10.75 9.37 2.72
C ARG A 46 -11.17 10.29 1.60
N ILE A 47 -11.88 9.76 0.61
CA ILE A 47 -12.44 10.54 -0.49
C ILE A 47 -13.85 10.99 -0.09
N ASP A 48 -14.07 12.29 0.08
CA ASP A 48 -15.35 12.81 0.53
C ASP A 48 -16.43 12.69 -0.56
N GLY A 49 -17.61 12.25 -0.15
CA GLY A 49 -18.76 12.03 -1.04
C GLY A 49 -18.75 10.69 -1.78
N GLU A 50 -17.64 9.96 -1.77
CA GLU A 50 -17.49 8.69 -2.49
C GLU A 50 -17.68 7.48 -1.56
N HIS A 51 -18.52 6.55 -2.00
CA HIS A 51 -18.79 5.29 -1.30
C HIS A 51 -18.78 4.12 -2.29
N THR A 52 -18.44 2.91 -1.83
CA THR A 52 -18.57 1.69 -2.62
C THR A 52 -20.05 1.37 -2.88
N ILE A 53 -20.33 0.37 -3.72
CA ILE A 53 -21.71 -0.06 -3.99
C ILE A 53 -22.40 -0.60 -2.72
N GLU A 54 -21.63 -1.10 -1.76
CA GLU A 54 -22.09 -1.53 -0.44
C GLU A 54 -22.30 -0.36 0.54
N GLY A 55 -21.91 0.86 0.17
CA GLY A 55 -22.06 2.07 0.98
C GLY A 55 -20.89 2.36 1.91
N ASP A 56 -19.75 1.66 1.77
CA ASP A 56 -18.56 1.92 2.58
C ASP A 56 -17.78 3.13 2.05
N PRO A 57 -17.18 3.99 2.90
CA PRO A 57 -16.37 5.11 2.42
C PRO A 57 -15.16 4.67 1.61
N VAL A 58 -14.83 5.41 0.55
CA VAL A 58 -13.65 5.12 -0.27
C VAL A 58 -12.40 5.77 0.33
N TYR A 59 -11.29 5.02 0.37
CA TYR A 59 -9.99 5.49 0.85
C TYR A 59 -8.90 5.34 -0.21
N ASN A 60 -8.08 6.37 -0.35
CA ASN A 60 -6.78 6.30 -0.98
C ASN A 60 -5.73 5.90 0.06
N MET A 61 -4.91 4.93 -0.31
CA MET A 61 -3.83 4.42 0.55
C MET A 61 -2.52 4.47 -0.22
N LYS A 62 -1.49 5.05 0.39
CA LYS A 62 -0.13 5.02 -0.13
C LYS A 62 0.73 4.20 0.82
N SER A 63 1.31 3.13 0.29
CA SER A 63 2.24 2.28 1.03
C SER A 63 3.53 2.06 0.26
N THR A 64 4.59 1.68 0.96
CA THR A 64 5.82 1.14 0.36
C THR A 64 6.06 -0.28 0.85
N LEU A 65 6.77 -1.07 0.05
CA LEU A 65 7.25 -2.39 0.46
C LEU A 65 8.73 -2.26 0.86
N VAL A 66 9.03 -2.59 2.11
CA VAL A 66 10.40 -2.86 2.52
C VAL A 66 10.72 -4.32 2.18
N THR A 67 11.83 -4.55 1.50
CA THR A 67 12.25 -5.88 1.06
C THR A 67 13.60 -6.26 1.69
N ASP A 68 13.74 -7.53 2.08
CA ASP A 68 14.99 -8.14 2.55
C ASP A 68 15.13 -9.51 1.85
N VAL A 69 16.25 -9.70 1.15
CA VAL A 69 16.52 -10.91 0.37
C VAL A 69 17.73 -11.61 0.94
N ARG A 70 17.53 -12.84 1.41
CA ARG A 70 18.58 -13.69 1.97
C ARG A 70 18.79 -14.88 1.05
N ALA A 71 19.58 -14.65 0.01
CA ALA A 71 19.96 -15.68 -0.96
C ALA A 71 21.20 -16.47 -0.47
N PRO A 72 21.33 -17.75 -0.86
CA PRO A 72 22.57 -18.51 -0.75
C PRO A 72 23.79 -17.80 -1.38
N GLN A 73 25.00 -18.12 -0.91
CA GLN A 73 26.22 -17.40 -1.34
C GLN A 73 26.50 -17.61 -2.84
N GLU A 74 26.24 -18.79 -3.36
CA GLU A 74 26.44 -19.17 -4.76
C GLU A 74 25.56 -18.37 -5.74
N LEU A 75 24.46 -17.79 -5.27
CA LEU A 75 23.58 -16.93 -6.07
C LEU A 75 23.95 -15.45 -5.98
N LYS A 76 24.84 -15.07 -5.06
CA LYS A 76 25.32 -13.70 -4.93
C LYS A 76 26.41 -13.46 -5.97
N LYS A 77 26.30 -12.35 -6.70
CA LYS A 77 27.42 -11.89 -7.54
C LYS A 77 28.61 -11.59 -6.62
N SER A 78 29.78 -12.11 -6.99
CA SER A 78 31.05 -11.66 -6.42
C SER A 78 31.17 -10.15 -6.65
N ALA A 79 31.47 -9.41 -5.58
CA ALA A 79 31.66 -7.96 -5.62
C ALA A 79 32.90 -7.57 -6.44
#